data_AF-A0A2S1XSU4-F1
#
_entry.id   AF-A0A2S1XSU4-F1
#
_cell.length_a   1.000
_cell.length_b   1.000
_cell.length_c   1.000
_cell.angle_alpha   90.00
_cell.angle_beta   90.00
_cell.angle_gamma   90.00
#
_symmetry.space_group_name_H-M   'P 1'
#
loop_
_entity.id
_entity.type
_entity.pdbx_description
1 polymer ?
#
loop_
_entity_poly.entity_id
_entity_poly.type
_entity_poly.pdbx_seq_one_letter_code
_entity_poly.pdbx_strand_id
1 'polypeptide(L)'
;MATLAGLSMGGGAPAGDGAPGGATRGVVTGKYFNFNPLPPPPDILGNPLVVANLPTHKAPKETWRSRWQRRLARFHIGKQSAQVKRRWKMQDTISSVIASVSPSATLLGERGGSEKRPASSVPVIVVRHPYHLRHVFEMILQTPDELAAERRFLELLMGRVLRKYGEQLTQIRGSAFSFENEAREYFFAGFKLERQIKKYTSPDERFAALQAIYVNYFHGRNYYLYALLRREKLAPDNKLFMLNSRAVYFMARIGWNGELLDKPNPRSLPSREDIFFLVQRDKTVLTRYRSDQDFQRQVKAVLEAFPA
;
A
#
# COMPACT_ATOMS: atom_id res chain seq x y z
N MET A 1 46.44 46.64 -18.40
CA MET A 1 46.34 45.56 -19.41
C MET A 1 44.89 45.14 -19.53
N ALA A 2 44.41 45.04 -20.78
CA ALA A 2 43.18 44.44 -21.30
C ALA A 2 42.55 43.32 -20.43
N THR A 3 41.25 43.06 -20.34
CA THR A 3 40.01 43.38 -21.10
C THR A 3 38.84 42.83 -20.24
N LEU A 4 37.77 43.60 -19.94
CA LEU A 4 36.39 43.52 -20.51
C LEU A 4 35.73 42.12 -20.41
N ALA A 5 34.47 41.89 -19.99
CA ALA A 5 33.24 42.68 -19.74
C ALA A 5 32.32 41.83 -18.80
N GLY A 6 31.37 42.32 -17.97
CA GLY A 6 30.18 43.16 -18.27
C GLY A 6 29.16 42.37 -19.11
N LEU A 7 27.85 42.22 -18.88
CA LEU A 7 26.74 42.91 -18.20
C LEU A 7 25.53 41.92 -18.29
N SER A 8 24.63 41.77 -17.31
CA SER A 8 23.43 42.58 -17.02
C SER A 8 22.38 42.73 -18.13
N MET A 9 21.16 42.25 -17.82
CA MET A 9 19.80 42.73 -18.18
C MET A 9 19.19 42.48 -19.58
N GLY A 10 17.94 42.00 -19.55
CA GLY A 10 16.84 42.67 -20.25
C GLY A 10 16.16 41.97 -21.43
N GLY A 11 14.95 41.45 -21.20
CA GLY A 11 13.72 41.72 -21.98
C GLY A 11 13.61 41.35 -23.46
N GLY A 12 12.52 40.66 -23.82
CA GLY A 12 11.94 40.72 -25.16
C GLY A 12 11.39 39.39 -25.67
N ALA A 13 10.07 39.28 -25.77
CA ALA A 13 9.40 38.28 -26.61
C ALA A 13 9.74 38.51 -28.10
N PRO A 14 9.53 37.49 -28.95
CA PRO A 14 8.61 37.74 -30.06
C PRO A 14 7.61 36.60 -30.29
N ALA A 15 6.41 37.00 -30.67
CA ALA A 15 5.43 36.19 -31.40
C ALA A 15 5.81 36.14 -32.90
N GLY A 16 5.38 35.10 -33.61
CA GLY A 16 5.49 35.03 -35.08
C GLY A 16 5.28 33.64 -35.68
N ASP A 17 4.00 33.29 -35.88
CA ASP A 17 3.33 32.38 -36.81
C ASP A 17 4.06 31.45 -37.81
N GLY A 18 3.49 30.23 -37.93
CA GLY A 18 3.18 29.49 -39.18
C GLY A 18 4.35 28.86 -39.95
N ALA A 19 4.36 27.59 -40.40
CA ALA A 19 3.32 26.60 -40.66
C ALA A 19 4.00 25.19 -40.83
N PRO A 20 3.40 24.18 -41.51
CA PRO A 20 2.92 22.94 -40.89
C PRO A 20 3.72 21.69 -41.30
N GLY A 21 3.51 20.57 -40.60
CA GLY A 21 3.86 19.25 -41.12
C GLY A 21 4.96 18.54 -40.33
N GLY A 22 4.52 17.66 -39.44
CA GLY A 22 5.38 16.75 -38.73
C GLY A 22 4.57 16.04 -37.68
N ALA A 23 3.78 15.04 -38.11
CA ALA A 23 3.21 14.03 -37.24
C ALA A 23 4.35 13.23 -36.59
N THR A 24 5.06 13.87 -35.67
CA THR A 24 5.96 13.20 -34.75
C THR A 24 5.09 12.73 -33.60
N ARG A 25 5.09 11.41 -33.38
CA ARG A 25 4.66 10.79 -32.13
C ARG A 25 5.39 11.54 -31.01
N GLY A 26 4.71 12.50 -30.41
CA GLY A 26 5.18 13.18 -29.21
C GLY A 26 5.27 12.14 -28.10
N VAL A 27 6.47 11.64 -27.84
CA VAL A 27 6.78 11.03 -26.55
C VAL A 27 6.67 12.17 -25.56
N VAL A 28 5.61 12.15 -24.74
CA VAL A 28 5.48 13.04 -23.58
C VAL A 28 6.63 12.68 -22.63
N THR A 29 7.77 13.34 -22.79
CA THR A 29 8.89 13.27 -21.86
C THR A 29 8.47 14.00 -20.58
N GLY A 30 8.19 13.26 -19.50
CA GLY A 30 8.28 13.79 -18.13
C GLY A 30 7.14 13.49 -17.15
N LYS A 31 6.02 12.86 -17.54
CA LYS A 31 4.96 12.47 -16.58
C LYS A 31 5.05 10.99 -16.26
N TYR A 32 5.59 10.65 -15.09
CA TYR A 32 5.60 9.27 -14.58
C TYR A 32 4.30 8.97 -13.85
N PHE A 33 3.69 7.83 -14.17
CA PHE A 33 2.51 7.37 -13.47
C PHE A 33 2.90 6.97 -12.03
N ASN A 34 2.22 7.54 -11.04
CA ASN A 34 2.50 7.25 -9.64
C ASN A 34 1.73 6.01 -9.18
N PHE A 35 2.41 4.87 -9.15
CA PHE A 35 1.88 3.60 -8.66
C PHE A 35 1.86 3.47 -7.13
N ASN A 36 2.47 4.43 -6.42
CA ASN A 36 2.62 4.42 -4.98
C ASN A 36 2.06 5.71 -4.34
N PRO A 37 0.73 5.96 -4.42
CA PRO A 37 0.12 7.15 -3.83
C PRO A 37 0.45 7.33 -2.35
N LEU A 38 0.64 8.59 -1.96
CA LEU A 38 0.77 9.03 -0.57
C LEU A 38 -0.56 8.86 0.18
N PRO A 39 -0.55 8.79 1.52
CA PRO A 39 -1.80 8.74 2.29
C PRO A 39 -2.69 9.95 1.99
N PRO A 40 -4.03 9.78 2.00
CA PRO A 40 -4.94 10.91 1.85
C PRO A 40 -4.64 11.95 2.94
N PRO A 41 -4.41 13.23 2.59
CA PRO A 41 -4.11 14.27 3.56
C PRO A 41 -5.07 14.37 4.77
N PRO A 42 -6.41 14.26 4.62
CA PRO A 42 -7.33 14.35 5.76
C PRO A 42 -7.22 13.18 6.74
N ASP A 43 -6.52 12.11 6.36
CA ASP A 43 -6.40 10.88 7.14
C ASP A 43 -5.07 10.82 7.90
N ILE A 44 -4.16 11.74 7.60
CA ILE A 44 -2.86 11.80 8.27
C ILE A 44 -3.06 12.37 9.68
N LEU A 45 -2.69 11.59 10.68
CA LEU A 45 -2.72 12.05 12.07
C LEU A 45 -1.72 13.19 12.28
N GLY A 46 -2.16 14.24 12.99
CA GLY A 46 -1.26 15.32 13.41
C GLY A 46 -0.15 14.81 14.35
N ASN A 47 -0.53 13.93 15.28
CA ASN A 47 0.39 13.29 16.23
C ASN A 47 0.79 11.88 15.76
N PRO A 48 2.00 11.39 16.10
CA PRO A 48 2.38 10.02 15.81
C PRO A 48 1.46 8.99 16.46
N LEU A 49 1.29 7.87 15.76
CA LEU A 49 0.54 6.71 16.20
C LEU A 49 1.35 5.92 17.23
N VAL A 50 0.91 5.96 18.48
CA VAL A 50 1.53 5.25 19.60
C VAL A 50 0.58 4.20 20.15
N VAL A 51 1.07 2.97 20.27
CA VAL A 51 0.34 1.82 20.81
C VAL A 51 1.00 1.38 22.11
N ALA A 52 0.34 1.64 23.24
CA ALA A 52 0.90 1.33 24.57
C ALA A 52 0.94 -0.18 24.87
N ASN A 53 -0.10 -0.93 24.49
CA ASN A 53 -0.27 -2.34 24.86
C ASN A 53 0.10 -3.29 23.71
N LEU A 54 1.39 -3.29 23.33
CA LEU A 54 1.89 -4.16 22.26
C LEU A 54 1.99 -5.62 22.72
N PRO A 55 1.61 -6.61 21.87
CA PRO A 55 1.57 -8.02 22.25
C PRO A 55 2.96 -8.69 22.25
N THR A 56 3.99 -8.03 22.78
CA THR A 56 5.39 -8.47 22.71
C THR A 56 5.62 -9.87 23.28
N HIS A 57 4.86 -10.28 24.30
CA HIS A 57 4.91 -11.62 24.88
C HIS A 57 4.47 -12.74 23.92
N LYS A 58 3.68 -12.43 22.88
CA LYS A 58 3.24 -13.39 21.85
C LYS A 58 4.18 -13.44 20.64
N ALA A 59 5.25 -12.64 20.64
CA ALA A 59 6.16 -12.59 19.51
C ALA A 59 6.86 -13.94 19.32
N PRO A 60 6.91 -14.48 18.09
CA PRO A 60 7.64 -15.71 17.81
C PRO A 60 9.11 -15.53 18.15
N LYS A 61 9.61 -16.37 19.07
CA LYS A 61 10.97 -16.26 19.59
C LYS A 61 11.96 -16.86 18.61
N GLU A 62 13.06 -16.14 18.37
CA GLU A 62 14.19 -16.68 17.63
C GLU A 62 14.94 -17.72 18.48
N THR A 63 15.21 -18.90 17.91
CA THR A 63 15.99 -19.95 18.57
C THR A 63 17.47 -19.57 18.68
N TRP A 64 18.17 -20.09 19.68
CA TRP A 64 19.61 -19.86 19.85
C TRP A 64 20.42 -20.21 18.59
N ARG A 65 20.08 -21.35 17.97
CA ARG A 65 20.68 -21.79 16.70
C ARG A 65 20.48 -20.76 15.58
N SER A 66 19.27 -20.20 15.46
CA SER A 66 18.97 -19.16 14.46
C SER A 66 19.79 -17.89 14.70
N ARG A 67 19.92 -17.45 15.96
CA ARG A 67 20.76 -16.29 16.32
C ARG A 67 22.22 -16.51 15.96
N TRP A 68 22.75 -17.70 16.23
CA TRP A 68 24.13 -18.04 15.91
C TRP A 68 24.36 -18.12 14.39
N GLN A 69 23.44 -18.75 13.65
CA GLN A 69 23.45 -18.75 12.18
C GLN A 69 23.39 -17.34 11.60
N ARG A 70 22.59 -16.45 12.19
CA ARG A 70 22.52 -15.04 11.79
C ARG A 70 23.84 -14.32 12.04
N ARG A 71 24.50 -14.59 13.16
CA ARG A 71 25.83 -14.03 13.47
C ARG A 71 26.88 -14.49 12.46
N LEU A 72 26.92 -15.78 12.11
CA LEU A 72 27.82 -16.30 11.08
C LEU A 72 27.52 -15.73 9.69
N ALA A 73 26.24 -15.57 9.35
CA ALA A 73 25.81 -14.99 8.09
C ALA A 73 26.34 -13.57 7.87
N ARG A 74 26.50 -12.77 8.94
CA ARG A 74 27.09 -11.42 8.86
C ARG A 74 28.55 -11.44 8.41
N PHE A 75 29.27 -12.54 8.66
CA PHE A 75 30.65 -12.73 8.21
C PHE A 75 30.74 -13.53 6.91
N HIS A 76 29.61 -13.73 6.20
CA HIS A 76 29.50 -14.55 4.99
C HIS A 76 29.92 -16.02 5.21
N ILE A 77 29.86 -16.50 6.46
CA ILE A 77 30.21 -17.88 6.81
C ILE A 77 28.94 -18.75 6.74
N GLY A 78 28.94 -19.70 5.81
CA GLY A 78 27.86 -20.68 5.61
C GLY A 78 26.77 -20.25 4.62
N LYS A 79 26.08 -21.23 4.02
CA LYS A 79 24.92 -21.03 3.15
C LYS A 79 23.63 -21.13 3.99
N GLN A 80 22.75 -20.13 3.88
CA GLN A 80 21.43 -20.15 4.53
C GLN A 80 20.35 -20.39 3.48
N SER A 81 19.35 -21.20 3.83
CA SER A 81 18.19 -21.40 2.97
C SER A 81 17.39 -20.09 2.82
N ALA A 82 16.68 -19.95 1.70
CA ALA A 82 15.80 -18.80 1.46
C ALA A 82 14.75 -18.64 2.57
N GLN A 83 14.25 -19.75 3.12
CA GLN A 83 13.29 -19.77 4.21
C GLN A 83 13.84 -19.14 5.50
N VAL A 84 15.08 -19.47 5.89
CA VAL A 84 15.73 -18.90 7.07
C VAL A 84 15.92 -17.38 6.90
N LYS A 85 16.35 -16.94 5.72
CA LYS A 85 16.48 -15.51 5.40
C LYS A 85 15.14 -14.77 5.47
N ARG A 86 14.06 -15.37 4.96
CA ARG A 86 12.69 -14.81 5.07
C ARG A 86 12.24 -14.72 6.53
N ARG A 87 12.46 -15.75 7.34
CA ARG A 87 12.15 -15.73 8.77
C ARG A 87 12.88 -14.61 9.50
N TRP A 88 14.18 -14.43 9.23
CA TRP A 88 14.94 -13.31 9.82
C TRP A 88 14.37 -11.95 9.40
N LYS A 89 14.08 -11.78 8.11
CA LYS A 89 13.43 -10.57 7.60
C LYS A 89 12.11 -10.28 8.33
N MET A 90 11.26 -11.30 8.53
CA MET A 90 10.00 -11.12 9.26
C MET A 90 10.23 -10.72 10.73
N GLN A 91 11.20 -11.32 11.41
CA GLN A 91 11.55 -10.96 12.78
C GLN A 91 12.07 -9.52 12.90
N ASP A 92 12.87 -9.09 11.92
CA ASP A 92 13.38 -7.72 11.85
C ASP A 92 12.23 -6.74 11.57
N THR A 93 11.31 -7.09 10.67
CA THR A 93 10.10 -6.30 10.40
C THR A 93 9.21 -6.21 11.64
N ILE A 94 8.97 -7.32 12.36
CA ILE A 94 8.22 -7.32 13.62
C ILE A 94 8.85 -6.33 14.62
N SER A 95 10.16 -6.42 14.80
CA SER A 95 10.89 -5.55 15.72
C SER A 95 10.81 -4.09 15.29
N SER A 96 10.88 -3.82 13.98
CA SER A 96 10.78 -2.48 13.41
C SER A 96 9.40 -1.87 13.62
N VAL A 97 8.33 -2.64 13.39
CA VAL A 97 6.97 -2.16 13.63
C VAL A 97 6.74 -1.87 15.11
N ILE A 98 7.16 -2.78 16.01
CA ILE A 98 7.06 -2.58 17.46
C ILE A 98 7.78 -1.30 17.87
N ALA A 99 9.01 -1.10 17.40
CA ALA A 99 9.76 0.12 17.69
C ALA A 99 9.06 1.37 17.14
N SER A 100 8.59 1.34 15.89
CA SER A 100 7.98 2.46 15.17
C SER A 100 6.65 2.94 15.74
N VAL A 101 5.91 2.07 16.42
CA VAL A 101 4.62 2.42 17.06
C VAL A 101 4.70 2.42 18.59
N SER A 102 5.90 2.27 19.16
CA SER A 102 6.13 2.38 20.60
C SER A 102 6.24 3.86 21.02
N PRO A 103 6.01 4.18 22.31
CA PRO A 103 6.25 5.53 22.83
C PRO A 103 7.67 6.03 22.58
N SER A 104 8.65 5.14 22.49
CA SER A 104 10.04 5.52 22.19
C SER A 104 10.23 6.12 20.79
N ALA A 105 9.31 5.86 19.84
CA ALA A 105 9.37 6.46 18.51
C ALA A 105 9.02 7.96 18.51
N THR A 106 8.23 8.45 19.46
CA THR A 106 7.90 9.88 19.54
C THR A 106 9.09 10.69 20.03
N LEU A 107 9.90 10.12 20.93
CA LEU A 107 11.14 10.74 21.42
C LEU A 107 12.19 10.91 20.31
N LEU A 108 12.15 10.08 19.26
CA LEU A 108 13.02 10.22 18.09
C LEU A 108 12.56 11.33 17.12
N GLY A 109 11.26 11.68 17.13
CA GLY A 109 10.70 12.74 16.30
C GLY A 109 10.89 14.15 16.87
N GLU A 110 11.00 14.27 18.20
CA GLU A 110 11.21 15.55 18.90
C GLU A 110 12.70 15.91 19.05
N ARG A 111 13.60 14.92 18.98
CA ARG A 111 15.05 15.13 19.02
C ARG A 111 15.59 15.46 17.63
N GLY A 112 15.44 16.73 17.24
CA GLY A 112 16.08 17.28 16.05
C GLY A 112 17.60 17.04 16.06
N GLY A 113 18.09 16.35 15.04
CA GLY A 113 19.37 16.67 14.40
C GLY A 113 20.69 16.07 14.94
N SER A 114 20.87 15.68 16.21
CA SER A 114 22.25 15.38 16.67
C SER A 114 22.43 14.40 17.83
N GLU A 115 21.54 13.43 18.03
CA GLU A 115 21.85 12.32 18.92
C GLU A 115 22.03 11.03 18.13
N LYS A 116 23.24 10.45 18.26
CA LYS A 116 23.61 9.15 17.69
C LYS A 116 22.46 8.19 17.92
N ARG A 117 21.87 7.71 16.82
CA ARG A 117 20.90 6.61 16.83
C ARG A 117 21.38 5.59 17.85
N PRO A 118 20.58 5.22 18.87
CA PRO A 118 20.95 4.05 19.66
C PRO A 118 21.23 2.93 18.67
N ALA A 119 22.25 2.12 18.92
CA ALA A 119 22.68 1.02 18.05
C ALA A 119 21.62 -0.11 17.93
N SER A 120 20.33 0.23 18.00
CA SER A 120 19.24 -0.52 17.41
C SER A 120 19.58 -0.79 15.95
N SER A 121 19.86 -2.05 15.65
CA SER A 121 20.04 -2.56 14.30
C SER A 121 18.75 -2.50 13.45
N VAL A 122 17.67 -1.93 14.00
CA VAL A 122 16.32 -1.98 13.45
C VAL A 122 15.86 -0.56 13.08
N PRO A 123 15.45 -0.32 11.81
CA PRO A 123 14.96 0.98 11.38
C PRO A 123 13.66 1.34 12.11
N VAL A 124 13.55 2.60 12.55
CA VAL A 124 12.36 3.15 13.23
C VAL A 124 11.76 4.25 12.36
N ILE A 125 10.46 4.19 12.14
CA ILE A 125 9.71 5.14 11.31
C ILE A 125 8.63 5.82 12.16
N VAL A 126 8.46 7.13 12.02
CA VAL A 126 7.35 7.83 12.65
C VAL A 126 6.06 7.53 11.89
N VAL A 127 5.15 6.77 12.50
CA VAL A 127 3.90 6.34 11.86
C VAL A 127 2.82 7.38 12.15
N ARG A 128 2.26 8.01 11.12
CA ARG A 128 1.08 8.90 11.22
C ARG A 128 -0.12 8.40 10.42
N HIS A 129 0.11 7.42 9.56
CA HIS A 129 -0.92 6.72 8.79
C HIS A 129 -0.47 5.27 8.61
N PRO A 130 -1.38 4.28 8.56
CA PRO A 130 -1.05 2.89 8.25
C PRO A 130 -0.22 2.71 6.97
N TYR A 131 -0.25 3.67 6.05
CA TYR A 131 0.50 3.66 4.80
C TYR A 131 2.01 3.64 5.00
N HIS A 132 2.52 4.19 6.11
CA HIS A 132 3.94 4.11 6.42
C HIS A 132 4.39 2.66 6.66
N LEU A 133 3.44 1.76 6.95
CA LEU A 133 3.63 0.33 7.17
C LEU A 133 3.12 -0.51 6.00
N ARG A 134 2.93 0.07 4.79
CA ARG A 134 2.45 -0.64 3.58
C ARG A 134 3.22 -1.91 3.28
N HIS A 135 4.54 -1.84 3.34
CA HIS A 135 5.42 -2.99 3.13
C HIS A 135 5.15 -4.16 4.08
N VAL A 136 4.64 -3.89 5.29
CA VAL A 136 4.23 -4.91 6.27
C VAL A 136 2.94 -5.59 5.82
N PHE A 137 1.98 -4.81 5.33
CA PHE A 137 0.71 -5.33 4.82
C PHE A 137 0.91 -6.20 3.58
N GLU A 138 1.78 -5.78 2.65
CA GLU A 138 2.17 -6.58 1.48
C GLU A 138 2.89 -7.86 1.90
N MET A 139 3.80 -7.77 2.88
CA MET A 139 4.48 -8.94 3.42
C MET A 139 3.50 -9.95 4.01
N ILE A 140 2.48 -9.52 4.75
CA ILE A 140 1.46 -10.41 5.32
C ILE A 140 0.77 -11.25 4.24
N LEU A 141 0.41 -10.63 3.10
CA LEU A 141 -0.24 -11.31 1.98
C LEU A 141 0.68 -12.38 1.36
N GLN A 142 1.93 -12.00 1.11
CA GLN A 142 2.92 -12.84 0.41
C GLN A 142 3.62 -13.87 1.32
N THR A 143 3.28 -13.92 2.61
CA THR A 143 3.96 -14.81 3.55
C THR A 143 3.43 -16.24 3.41
N PRO A 144 4.29 -17.22 3.09
CA PRO A 144 3.88 -18.59 2.90
C PRO A 144 3.55 -19.27 4.23
N ASP A 145 2.86 -20.42 4.17
CA ASP A 145 2.29 -21.08 5.35
C ASP A 145 3.33 -21.64 6.31
N GLU A 146 4.58 -21.90 5.89
CA GLU A 146 5.64 -22.35 6.80
C GLU A 146 6.08 -21.26 7.79
N LEU A 147 5.70 -20.00 7.52
CA LEU A 147 5.91 -18.83 8.38
C LEU A 147 4.58 -18.34 9.00
N ALA A 148 3.60 -19.23 9.14
CA ALA A 148 2.27 -18.89 9.65
C ALA A 148 2.29 -18.29 11.07
N ALA A 149 3.25 -18.68 11.93
CA ALA A 149 3.36 -18.11 13.27
C ALA A 149 3.74 -16.62 13.22
N GLU A 150 4.75 -16.28 12.42
CA GLU A 150 5.19 -14.91 12.15
C GLU A 150 4.10 -14.10 11.45
N ARG A 151 3.41 -14.70 10.46
CA ARG A 151 2.28 -14.06 9.75
C ARG A 151 1.15 -13.70 10.72
N ARG A 152 0.72 -14.65 11.55
CA ARG A 152 -0.34 -14.44 12.56
C ARG A 152 0.05 -13.37 13.57
N PHE A 153 1.32 -13.31 13.96
CA PHE A 153 1.81 -12.27 14.85
C PHE A 153 1.77 -10.89 14.19
N LEU A 154 2.20 -10.77 12.92
CA LEU A 154 2.10 -9.53 12.16
C LEU A 154 0.64 -9.10 11.99
N GLU A 155 -0.28 -10.02 11.69
CA GLU A 155 -1.72 -9.72 11.62
C GLU A 155 -2.25 -9.19 12.97
N LEU A 156 -1.87 -9.81 14.08
CA LEU A 156 -2.25 -9.35 15.42
C LEU A 156 -1.70 -7.95 15.71
N LEU A 157 -0.42 -7.72 15.42
CA LEU A 157 0.26 -6.45 15.63
C LEU A 157 -0.37 -5.34 14.79
N MET A 158 -0.55 -5.58 13.49
CA MET A 158 -1.18 -4.62 12.58
C MET A 158 -2.65 -4.38 12.94
N GLY A 159 -3.38 -5.39 13.38
CA GLY A 159 -4.75 -5.22 13.89
C GLY A 159 -4.81 -4.28 15.11
N ARG A 160 -3.81 -4.31 16.00
CA ARG A 160 -3.69 -3.37 17.13
C ARG A 160 -3.37 -1.94 16.67
N VAL A 161 -2.44 -1.80 15.73
CA VAL A 161 -2.06 -0.52 15.11
C VAL A 161 -3.28 0.12 14.44
N LEU A 162 -3.99 -0.64 13.61
CA LEU A 162 -5.20 -0.19 12.89
C LEU A 162 -6.33 0.20 13.84
N ARG A 163 -6.51 -0.54 14.95
CA ARG A 163 -7.50 -0.19 15.98
C ARG A 163 -7.17 1.16 16.61
N LYS A 164 -5.92 1.35 17.03
CA LYS A 164 -5.49 2.61 17.66
C LYS A 164 -5.59 3.79 16.69
N TYR A 165 -5.25 3.57 15.42
CA TYR A 165 -5.40 4.57 14.38
C TYR A 165 -6.87 4.97 14.19
N GLY A 166 -7.78 3.99 14.09
CA GLY A 166 -9.21 4.26 13.96
C GLY A 166 -9.79 4.99 15.18
N GLU A 167 -9.32 4.68 16.39
CA GLU A 167 -9.68 5.41 17.62
C GLU A 167 -9.24 6.88 17.55
N GLN A 168 -7.99 7.15 17.16
CA GLN A 168 -7.46 8.51 17.03
C GLN A 168 -8.16 9.31 15.92
N LEU A 169 -8.42 8.70 14.76
CA LEU A 169 -9.18 9.35 13.70
C LEU A 169 -10.62 9.65 14.12
N THR A 170 -11.27 8.73 14.84
CA THR A 170 -12.62 8.96 15.38
C THR A 170 -12.64 10.18 16.29
N GLN A 171 -11.62 10.34 17.14
CA GLN A 171 -11.48 11.50 18.02
C GLN A 171 -11.24 12.80 17.25
N ILE A 172 -10.36 12.78 16.23
CA ILE A 172 -10.03 13.96 15.43
C ILE A 172 -11.22 14.41 14.57
N ARG A 173 -11.94 13.47 13.95
CA ARG A 173 -13.08 13.75 13.08
C ARG A 173 -14.39 14.01 13.83
N GLY A 174 -14.44 13.71 15.14
CA GLY A 174 -15.67 13.80 15.94
C GLY A 174 -16.77 12.83 15.52
N SER A 175 -16.47 11.84 14.68
CA SER A 175 -17.43 10.86 14.15
C SER A 175 -16.79 9.48 14.01
N ALA A 176 -17.59 8.42 14.08
CA ALA A 176 -17.10 7.05 14.06
C ALA A 176 -16.37 6.74 12.75
N PHE A 177 -15.09 6.39 12.85
CA PHE A 177 -14.29 6.02 11.69
C PHE A 177 -14.36 4.52 11.40
N SER A 178 -14.71 4.17 10.16
CA SER A 178 -14.78 2.81 9.65
C SER A 178 -13.95 2.66 8.38
N PHE A 179 -13.03 1.69 8.38
CA PHE A 179 -12.26 1.37 7.20
C PHE A 179 -13.14 0.80 6.07
N GLU A 180 -14.19 0.07 6.43
CA GLU A 180 -15.18 -0.40 5.47
C GLU A 180 -15.82 0.77 4.69
N ASN A 181 -16.27 1.81 5.39
CA ASN A 181 -16.92 2.94 4.73
C ASN A 181 -15.95 3.69 3.81
N GLU A 182 -14.72 3.94 4.28
CA GLU A 182 -13.67 4.56 3.46
C GLU A 182 -13.39 3.72 2.22
N ALA A 183 -13.20 2.39 2.38
CA ALA A 183 -12.94 1.49 1.26
C ALA A 183 -14.05 1.59 0.19
N ARG A 184 -15.30 1.55 0.66
CA ARG A 184 -16.49 1.67 -0.18
C ARG A 184 -16.51 2.98 -0.95
N GLU A 185 -16.33 4.11 -0.27
CA GLU A 185 -16.35 5.43 -0.88
C GLU A 185 -15.28 5.58 -1.96
N TYR A 186 -14.05 5.15 -1.67
CA TYR A 186 -12.96 5.15 -2.64
C TYR A 186 -13.24 4.25 -3.85
N PHE A 187 -13.80 3.04 -3.66
CA PHE A 187 -14.19 2.18 -4.79
C PHE A 187 -15.27 2.82 -5.65
N PHE A 188 -16.31 3.42 -5.06
CA PHE A 188 -17.36 4.09 -5.84
C PHE A 188 -16.86 5.35 -6.54
N ALA A 189 -15.97 6.12 -5.90
CA ALA A 189 -15.33 7.28 -6.52
C ALA A 189 -14.51 6.86 -7.76
N GLY A 190 -13.70 5.81 -7.63
CA GLY A 190 -12.95 5.24 -8.76
C GLY A 190 -13.87 4.74 -9.88
N PHE A 191 -14.95 4.03 -9.55
CA PHE A 191 -15.92 3.53 -10.54
C PHE A 191 -16.66 4.66 -11.27
N LYS A 192 -17.03 5.72 -10.54
CA LYS A 192 -17.68 6.91 -11.12
C LYS A 192 -16.78 7.57 -12.17
N LEU A 193 -15.49 7.71 -11.86
CA LEU A 193 -14.49 8.24 -12.78
C LEU A 193 -14.21 7.30 -13.96
N GLU A 194 -14.12 5.98 -13.71
CA GLU A 194 -13.93 4.96 -14.74
C GLU A 194 -15.01 5.04 -15.83
N ARG A 195 -16.29 5.22 -15.44
CA ARG A 195 -17.40 5.37 -16.39
C ARG A 195 -17.27 6.57 -17.32
N GLN A 196 -16.52 7.59 -16.89
CA GLN A 196 -16.33 8.83 -17.64
C GLN A 196 -15.08 8.78 -18.52
N ILE A 197 -14.23 7.75 -18.41
CA ILE A 197 -12.92 7.74 -19.06
C ILE A 197 -12.98 7.89 -20.59
N LYS A 198 -14.04 7.34 -21.21
CA LYS A 198 -14.27 7.42 -22.67
C LYS A 198 -14.59 8.83 -23.16
N LYS A 199 -14.92 9.76 -22.25
CA LYS A 199 -15.24 11.16 -22.58
C LYS A 199 -13.99 12.02 -22.74
N TYR A 200 -12.85 11.61 -22.19
CA TYR A 200 -11.59 12.35 -22.31
C TYR A 200 -10.93 12.03 -23.64
N THR A 201 -10.80 13.03 -24.49
CA THR A 201 -10.16 12.92 -25.81
C THR A 201 -8.70 13.34 -25.77
N SER A 202 -8.34 14.26 -24.87
CA SER A 202 -6.96 14.70 -24.67
C SER A 202 -6.13 13.64 -23.94
N PRO A 203 -4.92 13.29 -24.43
CA PRO A 203 -4.02 12.36 -23.74
C PRO A 203 -3.66 12.80 -22.32
N ASP A 204 -3.48 14.10 -22.09
CA ASP A 204 -3.12 14.64 -20.77
C ASP A 204 -4.28 14.54 -19.77
N GLU A 205 -5.50 14.85 -20.21
CA GLU A 205 -6.70 14.68 -19.38
C GLU A 205 -6.94 13.21 -19.07
N ARG A 206 -6.74 12.34 -20.05
CA ARG A 206 -6.86 10.89 -19.88
C ARG A 206 -5.82 10.35 -18.91
N PHE A 207 -4.57 10.82 -18.98
CA PHE A 207 -3.51 10.47 -18.04
C PHE A 207 -3.87 10.89 -16.61
N ALA A 208 -4.30 12.15 -16.42
CA ALA A 208 -4.71 12.66 -15.12
C ALA A 208 -5.93 11.91 -14.55
N ALA A 209 -6.91 11.61 -15.40
CA ALA A 209 -8.09 10.82 -15.02
C ALA A 209 -7.70 9.38 -14.61
N LEU A 210 -6.80 8.73 -15.35
CA LEU A 210 -6.28 7.41 -15.01
C LEU A 210 -5.52 7.41 -13.69
N GLN A 211 -4.70 8.44 -13.45
CA GLN A 211 -4.01 8.62 -12.17
C GLN A 211 -5.01 8.76 -11.02
N ALA A 212 -6.06 9.57 -11.20
CA ALA A 212 -7.11 9.74 -10.19
C ALA A 212 -7.89 8.44 -9.93
N ILE A 213 -8.25 7.68 -10.97
CA ILE A 213 -8.92 6.38 -10.82
C ILE A 213 -8.01 5.40 -10.06
N TYR A 214 -6.74 5.30 -10.46
CA TYR A 214 -5.77 4.43 -9.80
C TYR A 214 -5.61 4.80 -8.33
N VAL A 215 -5.48 6.09 -8.00
CA VAL A 215 -5.35 6.58 -6.61
C VAL A 215 -6.56 6.16 -5.78
N ASN A 216 -7.79 6.35 -6.29
CA ASN A 216 -9.00 5.93 -5.60
C ASN A 216 -9.02 4.41 -5.36
N TYR A 217 -8.79 3.60 -6.40
CA TYR A 217 -8.74 2.14 -6.25
C TYR A 217 -7.62 1.65 -5.35
N PHE A 218 -6.47 2.32 -5.41
CA PHE A 218 -5.35 2.08 -4.52
C PHE A 218 -5.74 2.31 -3.06
N HIS A 219 -6.42 3.42 -2.77
CA HIS A 219 -6.91 3.73 -1.43
C HIS A 219 -7.97 2.73 -0.97
N GLY A 220 -8.97 2.46 -1.82
CA GLY A 220 -10.04 1.50 -1.54
C GLY A 220 -9.50 0.11 -1.19
N ARG A 221 -8.53 -0.39 -1.96
CA ARG A 221 -7.87 -1.68 -1.70
C ARG A 221 -7.15 -1.72 -0.36
N ASN A 222 -6.39 -0.68 -0.03
CA ASN A 222 -5.69 -0.63 1.25
C ASN A 222 -6.68 -0.56 2.41
N TYR A 223 -7.72 0.27 2.31
CA TYR A 223 -8.75 0.38 3.34
C TYR A 223 -9.55 -0.91 3.52
N TYR A 224 -9.86 -1.62 2.44
CA TYR A 224 -10.48 -2.94 2.51
C TYR A 224 -9.60 -3.94 3.27
N LEU A 225 -8.29 -4.00 2.95
CA LEU A 225 -7.35 -4.83 3.69
C LEU A 225 -7.28 -4.45 5.19
N TYR A 226 -7.34 -3.16 5.50
CA TYR A 226 -7.35 -2.68 6.89
C TYR A 226 -8.62 -3.10 7.63
N ALA A 227 -9.77 -3.03 6.99
CA ALA A 227 -11.04 -3.49 7.55
C ALA A 227 -10.98 -4.99 7.88
N LEU A 228 -10.42 -5.81 6.98
CA LEU A 228 -10.22 -7.25 7.20
C LEU A 228 -9.28 -7.54 8.37
N LEU A 229 -8.12 -6.87 8.42
CA LEU A 229 -7.12 -7.08 9.48
C LEU A 229 -7.58 -6.56 10.85
N ARG A 230 -8.32 -5.45 10.88
CA ARG A 230 -9.01 -4.96 12.10
C ARG A 230 -10.17 -5.87 12.51
N ARG A 231 -10.63 -6.74 11.62
CA ARG A 231 -11.81 -7.61 11.77
C ARG A 231 -13.08 -6.80 11.99
N GLU A 232 -13.27 -5.73 11.20
CA GLU A 232 -14.52 -4.98 11.18
C GLU A 232 -15.69 -5.88 10.74
N LYS A 233 -16.89 -5.60 11.25
CA LYS A 233 -18.09 -6.30 10.84
C LYS A 233 -18.58 -5.68 9.53
N LEU A 234 -18.16 -6.25 8.41
CA LEU A 234 -18.55 -5.76 7.10
C LEU A 234 -20.05 -5.97 6.84
N ALA A 235 -20.67 -5.02 6.16
CA ALA A 235 -22.02 -5.13 5.63
C ALA A 235 -21.99 -5.96 4.33
N PRO A 236 -22.76 -7.07 4.25
CA PRO A 236 -22.77 -7.93 3.06
C PRO A 236 -23.14 -7.21 1.75
N ASP A 237 -23.96 -6.15 1.85
CA ASP A 237 -24.46 -5.39 0.70
C ASP A 237 -23.37 -4.55 0.02
N ASN A 238 -22.30 -4.20 0.75
CA ASN A 238 -21.20 -3.41 0.22
C ASN A 238 -20.36 -4.18 -0.80
N LYS A 239 -20.41 -5.52 -0.79
CA LYS A 239 -19.73 -6.41 -1.74
C LYS A 239 -18.25 -6.03 -1.97
N LEU A 240 -17.55 -5.63 -0.90
CA LEU A 240 -16.21 -5.05 -0.98
C LEU A 240 -15.20 -5.97 -1.67
N PHE A 241 -15.30 -7.29 -1.45
CA PHE A 241 -14.47 -8.26 -2.17
C PHE A 241 -14.62 -8.14 -3.70
N MET A 242 -15.85 -8.02 -4.20
CA MET A 242 -16.10 -7.92 -5.64
C MET A 242 -15.61 -6.58 -6.20
N LEU A 243 -15.82 -5.48 -5.45
CA LEU A 243 -15.30 -4.16 -5.81
C LEU A 243 -13.78 -4.15 -5.84
N ASN A 244 -13.13 -4.74 -4.84
CA ASN A 244 -11.67 -4.89 -4.78
C ASN A 244 -11.14 -5.70 -5.97
N SER A 245 -11.73 -6.85 -6.28
CA SER A 245 -11.29 -7.69 -7.40
C SER A 245 -11.39 -6.94 -8.72
N ARG A 246 -12.51 -6.25 -8.98
CA ARG A 246 -12.67 -5.39 -10.17
C ARG A 246 -11.63 -4.27 -10.21
N ALA A 247 -11.40 -3.58 -9.09
CA ALA A 247 -10.45 -2.50 -8.99
C ALA A 247 -9.02 -2.98 -9.30
N VAL A 248 -8.61 -4.13 -8.74
CA VAL A 248 -7.31 -4.74 -9.03
C VAL A 248 -7.17 -5.08 -10.51
N TYR A 249 -8.21 -5.65 -11.13
CA TYR A 249 -8.22 -5.91 -12.58
C TYR A 249 -8.02 -4.65 -13.40
N PHE A 250 -8.73 -3.58 -13.04
CA PHE A 250 -8.63 -2.31 -13.75
C PHE A 250 -7.23 -1.70 -13.58
N MET A 251 -6.71 -1.65 -12.35
CA MET A 251 -5.38 -1.12 -12.06
C MET A 251 -4.29 -1.87 -12.84
N ALA A 252 -4.42 -3.20 -12.98
CA ALA A 252 -3.48 -4.02 -13.75
C ALA A 252 -3.49 -3.73 -15.26
N ARG A 253 -4.52 -3.04 -15.78
CA ARG A 253 -4.56 -2.59 -17.18
C ARG A 253 -3.83 -1.28 -17.39
N ILE A 254 -3.41 -0.58 -16.34
CA ILE A 254 -2.71 0.69 -16.48
C ILE A 254 -1.21 0.41 -16.67
N GLY A 255 -0.70 0.76 -17.85
CA GLY A 255 0.72 0.68 -18.17
C GLY A 255 1.54 1.70 -17.38
N TRP A 256 2.86 1.45 -17.28
CA TRP A 256 3.79 2.35 -16.58
C TRP A 256 3.85 3.76 -17.18
N ASN A 257 3.51 3.88 -18.47
CA ASN A 257 3.38 5.12 -19.22
C ASN A 257 2.02 5.82 -19.03
N GLY A 258 1.13 5.27 -18.19
CA GLY A 258 -0.21 5.80 -17.96
C GLY A 258 -1.21 5.50 -19.08
N GLU A 259 -0.91 4.57 -19.98
CA GLU A 259 -1.86 4.11 -20.99
C GLU A 259 -2.77 3.01 -20.43
N LEU A 260 -4.02 2.98 -20.89
CA LEU A 260 -4.97 1.92 -20.54
C LEU A 260 -4.92 0.80 -21.59
N LEU A 261 -4.45 -0.37 -21.16
CA LEU A 261 -4.38 -1.58 -21.97
C LEU A 261 -5.76 -2.26 -22.09
N ASP A 262 -5.93 -3.06 -23.15
CA ASP A 262 -7.14 -3.86 -23.33
C ASP A 262 -7.23 -5.02 -22.34
N LYS A 263 -6.08 -5.63 -22.05
CA LYS A 263 -5.93 -6.75 -21.11
C LYS A 263 -5.05 -6.35 -19.92
N PRO A 264 -5.32 -6.90 -18.72
CA PRO A 264 -4.48 -6.65 -17.56
C PRO A 264 -3.08 -7.23 -17.77
N ASN A 265 -2.06 -6.52 -17.28
CA ASN A 265 -0.69 -7.02 -17.27
C ASN A 265 -0.58 -8.13 -16.21
N PRO A 266 -0.25 -9.39 -16.60
CA PRO A 266 -0.18 -10.51 -15.66
C PRO A 266 0.80 -10.31 -14.52
N ARG A 267 1.88 -9.55 -14.74
CA ARG A 267 2.91 -9.26 -13.71
C ARG A 267 2.43 -8.28 -12.64
N SER A 268 1.40 -7.50 -12.94
CA SER A 268 0.81 -6.53 -12.01
C SER A 268 -0.38 -7.08 -11.25
N LEU A 269 -0.92 -8.22 -11.69
CA LEU A 269 -1.97 -8.93 -10.96
C LEU A 269 -1.36 -9.64 -9.75
N PRO A 270 -2.04 -9.61 -8.59
CA PRO A 270 -1.70 -10.48 -7.47
C PRO A 270 -1.94 -11.95 -7.85
N SER A 271 -1.28 -12.86 -7.12
CA SER A 271 -1.52 -14.29 -7.31
C SER A 271 -2.93 -14.67 -6.86
N ARG A 272 -3.41 -15.83 -7.33
CA ARG A 272 -4.67 -16.40 -6.88
C ARG A 272 -4.65 -16.68 -5.39
N GLU A 273 -3.50 -17.09 -4.85
CA GLU A 273 -3.31 -17.30 -3.41
C GLU A 273 -3.53 -16.00 -2.61
N ASP A 274 -3.01 -14.87 -3.09
CA ASP A 274 -3.20 -13.56 -2.45
C ASP A 274 -4.68 -13.15 -2.43
N ILE A 275 -5.43 -13.41 -3.52
CA ILE A 275 -6.87 -13.11 -3.57
C ILE A 275 -7.66 -14.08 -2.68
N PHE A 276 -7.28 -15.36 -2.67
CA PHE A 276 -7.89 -16.37 -1.82
C PHE A 276 -7.68 -16.07 -0.34
N PHE A 277 -6.51 -15.53 0.04
CA PHE A 277 -6.22 -15.04 1.38
C PHE A 277 -7.25 -13.99 1.86
N LEU A 278 -7.70 -13.10 0.96
CA LEU A 278 -8.72 -12.10 1.27
C LEU A 278 -10.09 -12.76 1.48
N VAL A 279 -10.46 -13.71 0.61
CA VAL A 279 -11.72 -14.49 0.73
C VAL A 279 -11.78 -15.19 2.09
N GLN A 280 -10.69 -15.80 2.53
CA GLN A 280 -10.63 -16.50 3.83
C GLN A 280 -10.81 -15.57 5.05
N ARG A 281 -10.56 -14.27 4.90
CA ARG A 281 -10.65 -13.29 5.99
C ARG A 281 -11.92 -12.48 5.96
N ASP A 282 -12.55 -12.36 4.80
CA ASP A 282 -13.86 -11.74 4.67
C ASP A 282 -14.96 -12.72 5.11
N LYS A 283 -15.40 -12.57 6.36
CA LYS A 283 -16.48 -13.38 6.92
C LYS A 283 -17.79 -13.24 6.14
N THR A 284 -18.08 -12.07 5.57
CA THR A 284 -19.33 -11.88 4.82
C THR A 284 -19.32 -12.67 3.53
N VAL A 285 -18.18 -12.70 2.84
CA VAL A 285 -17.96 -13.53 1.67
C VAL A 285 -18.07 -15.00 2.04
N LEU A 286 -17.39 -15.45 3.10
CA LEU A 286 -17.44 -16.86 3.52
C LEU A 286 -18.86 -17.32 3.90
N THR A 287 -19.60 -16.51 4.66
CA THR A 287 -20.96 -16.85 5.05
C THR A 287 -21.86 -16.96 3.82
N ARG A 288 -21.80 -15.98 2.91
CA ARG A 288 -22.61 -16.00 1.69
C ARG A 288 -22.21 -17.10 0.71
N TYR A 289 -20.91 -17.37 0.58
CA TYR A 289 -20.36 -18.43 -0.27
C TYR A 289 -20.88 -19.83 0.13
N ARG A 290 -21.20 -20.04 1.41
CA ARG A 290 -21.77 -21.30 1.91
C ARG A 290 -23.27 -21.45 1.63
N SER A 291 -24.00 -20.34 1.48
CA SER A 291 -25.46 -20.34 1.39
C SER A 291 -26.00 -20.04 -0.02
N ASP A 292 -25.23 -19.40 -0.88
CA ASP A 292 -25.67 -18.85 -2.18
C ASP A 292 -24.81 -19.47 -3.31
N GLN A 293 -25.41 -20.38 -4.10
CA GLN A 293 -24.71 -21.09 -5.18
C GLN A 293 -24.28 -20.16 -6.32
N ASP A 294 -25.07 -19.12 -6.63
CA ASP A 294 -24.73 -18.18 -7.68
C ASP A 294 -23.57 -17.28 -7.25
N PHE A 295 -23.57 -16.85 -5.99
CA PHE A 295 -22.43 -16.15 -5.41
C PHE A 295 -21.17 -17.04 -5.36
N GLN A 296 -21.31 -18.32 -5.07
CA GLN A 296 -20.20 -19.27 -5.15
C GLN A 296 -19.59 -19.33 -6.56
N ARG A 297 -20.42 -19.39 -7.61
CA ARG A 297 -19.94 -19.35 -9.01
C ARG A 297 -19.22 -18.04 -9.32
N GLN A 298 -19.74 -16.91 -8.85
CA GLN A 298 -19.10 -15.60 -9.03
C GLN A 298 -17.73 -15.53 -8.37
N VAL A 299 -17.60 -15.97 -7.11
CA VAL A 299 -16.31 -15.97 -6.41
C VAL A 299 -15.30 -16.90 -7.08
N LYS A 300 -15.73 -18.08 -7.55
CA LYS A 300 -14.86 -19.00 -8.31
C LYS A 300 -14.36 -18.36 -9.60
N ALA A 301 -15.26 -17.78 -10.40
CA ALA A 301 -14.90 -17.10 -11.64
C ALA A 301 -13.92 -15.93 -11.40
N VAL A 302 -14.10 -15.18 -10.31
CA VAL A 302 -13.17 -14.13 -9.90
C VAL A 302 -11.79 -14.72 -9.58
N LEU A 303 -11.70 -15.78 -8.78
CA LEU A 303 -10.43 -16.42 -8.40
C LEU A 303 -9.69 -17.03 -9.61
N GLU A 304 -10.42 -17.64 -10.54
CA GLU A 304 -9.86 -18.25 -11.75
C GLU A 304 -9.25 -17.23 -12.70
N ALA A 305 -9.78 -16.01 -12.70
CA ALA A 305 -9.26 -14.96 -13.55
C ALA A 305 -7.82 -14.55 -13.14
N PHE A 306 -7.45 -14.70 -11.86
CA PHE A 306 -6.11 -14.35 -11.36
C PHE A 306 -5.09 -15.46 -11.65
N PRO A 307 -3.83 -15.08 -11.92
CA PRO A 307 -2.76 -16.05 -12.20
C PRO A 307 -2.53 -16.97 -10.99
N ALA A 308 -2.17 -18.22 -11.27
CA ALA A 308 -1.81 -19.20 -10.23
C ALA A 308 -0.59 -18.71 -9.43
#